data_AF-A0A926BAF4-F1
#
_entry.id   AF-A0A926BAF4-F1
#
_cell.length_a   1.000
_cell.length_b   1.000
_cell.length_c   1.000
_cell.angle_alpha   90.00
_cell.angle_beta   90.00
_cell.angle_gamma   90.00
#
_symmetry.space_group_name_H-M   'P 1'
#
loop_
_entity.id
_entity.type
_entity.pdbx_description
1 polymer ?
#
loop_
_entity_poly.entity_id
_entity_poly.type
_entity_poly.pdbx_seq_one_letter_code
_entity_poly.pdbx_strand_id
1 'polypeptide(L)'
;VYATETVIGRMVPGTRSHETDPLTVSAEPFHELPFNASQWPGGGPNIPGLVPVPGAQFHAYELRKLFLHNAGHATLAYHGYRYGYETIRECADDEALVEELHGFWSEVCSAFRRSEYRQTPVFATRALEAFTGDLLTRFRNPYLKDTVLRVARDPLRKLSRNERLVGAALFCEQHGVEPVYVSRAIAAALHFSPPEDAGAAIIQQSLQETGLETTLVRHTVLEPNSPLIASIGRAFHSLLPLT
;
A
#
# COMPACT_ATOMS: atom_id res chain seq x y z
N VAL A 1 9.49 -29.20 -13.93
CA VAL A 1 8.74 -28.35 -12.97
C VAL A 1 8.55 -27.01 -13.63
N TYR A 2 7.33 -26.49 -13.66
CA TYR A 2 7.03 -25.14 -14.15
C TYR A 2 6.71 -24.26 -12.95
N ALA A 3 7.25 -23.04 -12.94
CA ALA A 3 6.95 -22.03 -11.94
C ALA A 3 6.43 -20.80 -12.68
N THR A 4 5.34 -20.22 -12.17
CA THR A 4 4.74 -19.00 -12.70
C THR A 4 4.59 -17.99 -11.59
N GLU A 5 4.75 -16.72 -11.90
CA GLU A 5 4.48 -15.61 -11.00
C GLU A 5 2.96 -15.37 -10.87
N THR A 6 2.53 -14.89 -9.70
CA THR A 6 1.14 -14.55 -9.42
C THR A 6 1.00 -13.30 -8.55
N VAL A 7 -0.09 -12.55 -8.74
CA VAL A 7 -0.42 -11.36 -7.92
C VAL A 7 -1.61 -11.67 -7.01
N ILE A 8 -1.34 -11.90 -5.73
CA ILE A 8 -2.39 -12.18 -4.73
C ILE A 8 -2.92 -10.87 -4.16
N GLY A 9 -4.24 -10.66 -4.19
CA GLY A 9 -4.88 -9.41 -3.75
C GLY A 9 -6.12 -9.55 -2.87
N ARG A 10 -6.39 -10.74 -2.31
CA ARG A 10 -7.58 -11.01 -1.48
C ARG A 10 -7.31 -10.72 0.00
N MET A 11 -8.17 -9.92 0.62
CA MET A 11 -8.17 -9.63 2.06
C MET A 11 -8.82 -10.76 2.84
N VAL A 12 -8.04 -11.29 3.78
CA VAL A 12 -8.42 -12.37 4.71
C VAL A 12 -8.07 -11.86 6.11
N PRO A 13 -9.05 -11.31 6.86
CA PRO A 13 -8.82 -10.87 8.23
C PRO A 13 -8.52 -12.06 9.15
N GLY A 14 -8.04 -11.78 10.37
CA GLY A 14 -7.84 -12.82 11.37
C GLY A 14 -9.14 -13.58 11.70
N THR A 15 -9.00 -14.83 12.14
CA THR A 15 -10.12 -15.66 12.61
C THR A 15 -10.85 -14.97 13.75
N ARG A 16 -12.18 -15.07 13.75
CA ARG A 16 -13.01 -14.45 14.78
C ARG A 16 -12.86 -15.24 16.08
N SER A 17 -12.75 -14.56 17.21
CA SER A 17 -12.54 -15.16 18.55
C SER A 17 -13.60 -16.18 18.99
N HIS A 18 -14.75 -16.23 18.30
CA HIS A 18 -15.85 -17.16 18.58
C HIS A 18 -15.95 -18.34 17.60
N GLU A 19 -15.09 -18.42 16.59
CA GLU A 19 -15.04 -19.58 15.68
C GLU A 19 -14.29 -20.73 16.37
N THR A 20 -15.02 -21.83 16.62
CA THR A 20 -14.47 -23.04 17.25
C THR A 20 -13.97 -24.06 16.24
N ASP A 21 -14.36 -23.94 14.98
CA ASP A 21 -13.93 -24.83 13.90
C ASP A 21 -12.61 -24.33 13.30
N PRO A 22 -11.50 -25.09 13.43
CA PRO A 22 -10.18 -24.70 12.94
C PRO A 22 -10.09 -24.60 11.40
N LEU A 23 -11.10 -25.05 10.66
CA LEU A 23 -11.16 -24.94 9.20
C LEU A 23 -11.86 -23.66 8.71
N THR A 24 -12.42 -22.85 9.61
CA THR A 24 -13.17 -21.65 9.21
C THR A 24 -12.22 -20.55 8.72
N VAL A 25 -12.56 -19.96 7.57
CA VAL A 25 -11.86 -18.80 7.02
C VAL A 25 -12.87 -17.77 6.55
N SER A 26 -12.66 -16.52 6.97
CA SER A 26 -13.39 -15.36 6.47
C SER A 26 -12.53 -14.62 5.44
N ALA A 27 -13.06 -14.39 4.25
CA ALA A 27 -12.37 -13.65 3.20
C ALA A 27 -13.35 -12.77 2.44
N GLU A 28 -12.85 -11.67 1.87
CA GLU A 28 -13.68 -10.82 1.02
C GLU A 28 -14.15 -11.53 -0.26
N PRO A 29 -15.19 -11.00 -0.95
CA PRO A 29 -15.67 -11.58 -2.20
C PRO A 29 -14.71 -11.49 -3.39
N PHE A 30 -13.76 -10.55 -3.40
CA PHE A 30 -12.76 -10.42 -4.46
C PHE A 30 -11.94 -11.71 -4.60
N HIS A 31 -11.86 -12.25 -5.81
CA HIS A 31 -11.33 -13.60 -6.05
C HIS A 31 -10.53 -13.74 -7.35
N GLU A 32 -10.08 -12.63 -7.94
CA GLU A 32 -9.19 -12.68 -9.09
C GLU A 32 -7.74 -12.96 -8.67
N LEU A 33 -7.11 -13.90 -9.37
CA LEU A 33 -5.72 -14.32 -9.19
C LEU A 33 -4.98 -14.25 -10.54
N PRO A 34 -4.41 -13.09 -10.90
CA PRO A 34 -3.57 -12.96 -12.07
C PRO A 34 -2.33 -13.87 -12.00
N PHE A 35 -1.97 -14.53 -13.10
CA PHE A 35 -0.73 -15.28 -13.24
C PHE A 35 -0.03 -15.00 -14.58
N ASN A 36 1.28 -15.19 -14.62
CA ASN A 36 2.08 -14.99 -15.83
C ASN A 36 1.91 -16.18 -16.78
N ALA A 37 0.96 -16.06 -17.71
CA ALA A 37 0.59 -17.13 -18.64
C ALA A 37 1.74 -17.51 -19.58
N SER A 38 2.69 -16.60 -19.83
CA SER A 38 3.86 -16.86 -20.67
C SER A 38 4.89 -17.80 -20.03
N GLN A 39 4.86 -17.96 -18.70
CA GLN A 39 5.70 -18.90 -17.96
C GLN A 39 5.06 -20.29 -17.81
N TRP A 40 3.81 -20.46 -18.27
CA TRP A 40 3.09 -21.72 -18.19
C TRP A 40 2.89 -22.33 -19.58
N PRO A 41 3.37 -23.57 -19.83
CA PRO A 41 3.17 -24.23 -21.13
C PRO A 41 1.69 -24.35 -21.49
N GLY A 42 1.33 -23.89 -22.70
CA GLY A 42 -0.07 -23.90 -23.14
C GLY A 42 -0.94 -22.80 -22.51
N GLY A 43 -0.35 -21.82 -21.82
CA GLY A 43 -1.06 -20.63 -21.31
C GLY A 43 -1.72 -20.80 -19.95
N GLY A 44 -1.55 -21.95 -19.29
CA GLY A 44 -2.12 -22.23 -17.97
C GLY A 44 -3.45 -22.98 -18.01
N PRO A 45 -3.92 -23.48 -16.85
CA PRO A 45 -5.19 -24.17 -16.76
C PRO A 45 -6.36 -23.18 -16.79
N ASN A 46 -7.51 -23.62 -17.31
CA ASN A 46 -8.75 -22.86 -17.25
C ASN A 46 -9.47 -23.09 -15.92
N ILE A 47 -9.11 -22.31 -14.89
CA ILE A 47 -9.70 -22.38 -13.55
C ILE A 47 -10.43 -21.05 -13.28
N PRO A 48 -11.72 -21.07 -12.87
CA PRO A 48 -12.43 -19.85 -12.50
C PRO A 48 -11.66 -19.02 -11.46
N GLY A 49 -11.49 -17.72 -11.71
CA GLY A 49 -10.71 -16.81 -10.87
C GLY A 49 -9.21 -16.78 -11.14
N LEU A 50 -8.65 -17.76 -11.86
CA LEU A 50 -7.25 -17.72 -12.31
C LEU A 50 -7.15 -16.95 -13.63
N VAL A 51 -6.61 -15.74 -13.59
CA VAL A 51 -6.64 -14.80 -14.71
C VAL A 51 -5.32 -14.83 -15.49
N PRO A 52 -5.29 -15.30 -16.75
CA PRO A 52 -4.06 -15.34 -17.53
C PRO A 52 -3.66 -13.93 -17.97
N VAL A 53 -2.42 -13.56 -17.68
CA VAL A 53 -1.84 -12.27 -18.09
C VAL A 53 -0.61 -12.52 -18.97
N PRO A 54 -0.47 -11.84 -20.12
CA PRO A 54 0.75 -11.92 -20.92
C PRO A 54 1.98 -11.46 -20.14
N GLY A 55 3.10 -12.18 -20.24
CA GLY A 55 4.30 -11.90 -19.44
C GLY A 55 4.83 -10.47 -19.58
N ALA A 56 4.76 -9.90 -20.79
CA ALA A 56 5.14 -8.51 -21.05
C ALA A 56 4.30 -7.47 -20.28
N GLN A 57 3.15 -7.86 -19.75
CA GLN A 57 2.25 -7.00 -18.97
C GLN A 57 2.20 -7.40 -17.49
N PHE A 58 2.82 -8.52 -17.10
CA PHE A 58 2.63 -9.06 -15.75
C PHE A 58 3.15 -8.11 -14.65
N HIS A 59 4.30 -7.50 -14.89
CA HIS A 59 4.87 -6.52 -13.97
C HIS A 59 3.95 -5.32 -13.69
N ALA A 60 3.12 -4.91 -14.66
CA ALA A 60 2.11 -3.88 -14.45
C ALA A 60 1.08 -4.27 -13.38
N TYR A 61 0.70 -5.54 -13.30
CA TYR A 61 -0.23 -6.04 -12.27
C TYR A 61 0.43 -6.05 -10.89
N GLU A 62 1.72 -6.38 -10.82
CA GLU A 62 2.50 -6.31 -9.57
C GLU A 62 2.56 -4.88 -9.04
N LEU A 63 2.94 -3.92 -9.89
CA LEU A 63 3.01 -2.51 -9.52
C LEU A 63 1.64 -1.93 -9.17
N ARG A 64 0.58 -2.25 -9.94
CA ARG A 64 -0.79 -1.81 -9.62
C ARG A 64 -1.20 -2.29 -8.23
N LYS A 65 -0.94 -3.56 -7.90
CA LYS A 65 -1.27 -4.12 -6.58
C LYS A 65 -0.37 -3.53 -5.48
N LEU A 66 0.92 -3.35 -5.74
CA LEU A 66 1.86 -2.82 -4.76
C LEU A 66 1.58 -1.34 -4.44
N PHE A 67 1.43 -0.50 -5.46
CA PHE A 67 1.33 0.95 -5.29
C PHE A 67 -0.10 1.48 -5.15
N LEU A 68 -1.15 0.72 -5.50
CA LEU A 68 -2.53 1.17 -5.27
C LEU A 68 -3.19 0.41 -4.11
N HIS A 69 -3.21 -0.93 -4.17
CA HIS A 69 -3.85 -1.72 -3.11
C HIS A 69 -3.01 -1.71 -1.82
N ASN A 70 -1.80 -2.26 -1.85
CA ASN A 70 -0.98 -2.39 -0.64
C ASN A 70 -0.63 -1.02 -0.04
N ALA A 71 -0.25 -0.05 -0.88
CA ALA A 71 0.13 1.28 -0.43
C ALA A 71 -1.08 2.10 0.03
N GLY A 72 -2.22 2.03 -0.67
CA GLY A 72 -3.45 2.69 -0.26
C GLY A 72 -3.95 2.15 1.09
N HIS A 73 -3.93 0.83 1.27
CA HIS A 73 -4.32 0.20 2.53
C HIS A 73 -3.40 0.61 3.69
N ALA A 74 -2.09 0.67 3.45
CA ALA A 74 -1.12 1.15 4.44
C ALA A 74 -1.30 2.65 4.76
N THR A 75 -1.54 3.48 3.75
CA THR A 75 -1.81 4.92 3.91
C THR A 75 -2.99 5.13 4.86
N LEU A 76 -4.10 4.45 4.57
CA LEU A 76 -5.31 4.54 5.38
C LEU A 76 -5.07 4.08 6.83
N ALA A 77 -4.30 3.01 7.02
CA ALA A 77 -3.95 2.51 8.34
C ALA A 77 -3.05 3.49 9.13
N TYR A 78 -2.01 4.05 8.51
CA TYR A 78 -1.10 4.95 9.22
C TYR A 78 -1.75 6.28 9.59
N HIS A 79 -2.58 6.84 8.72
CA HIS A 79 -3.40 7.99 9.09
C HIS A 79 -4.41 7.60 10.17
N GLY A 80 -5.09 6.45 10.02
CA GLY A 80 -6.02 5.90 11.00
C GLY A 80 -5.45 5.76 12.41
N TYR A 81 -4.24 5.22 12.52
CA TYR A 81 -3.54 5.03 13.79
C TYR A 81 -3.36 6.35 14.52
N ARG A 82 -3.03 7.42 13.80
CA ARG A 82 -2.88 8.75 14.40
C ARG A 82 -4.18 9.16 15.07
N TYR A 83 -5.32 9.04 14.38
CA TYR A 83 -6.62 9.43 14.92
C TYR A 83 -7.24 8.42 15.90
N GLY A 84 -6.52 7.35 16.26
CA GLY A 84 -7.00 6.35 17.21
C GLY A 84 -8.09 5.43 16.67
N TYR A 85 -8.26 5.34 15.35
CA TYR A 85 -9.19 4.38 14.75
C TYR A 85 -8.71 2.94 14.97
N GLU A 86 -9.65 2.04 15.24
CA GLU A 86 -9.35 0.63 15.52
C GLU A 86 -9.31 -0.17 14.20
N THR A 87 -10.20 0.16 13.26
CA THR A 87 -10.41 -0.63 12.04
C THR A 87 -10.23 0.19 10.77
N ILE A 88 -9.85 -0.50 9.69
CA ILE A 88 -9.72 0.11 8.36
C ILE A 88 -11.06 0.63 7.85
N ARG A 89 -12.16 -0.01 8.24
CA ARG A 89 -13.49 0.46 7.88
C ARG A 89 -13.77 1.84 8.47
N GLU A 90 -13.47 2.05 9.75
CA GLU A 90 -13.65 3.37 10.38
C GLU A 90 -12.82 4.43 9.65
N CYS A 91 -11.57 4.11 9.30
CA CYS A 91 -10.75 4.99 8.49
C CYS A 91 -11.35 5.28 7.11
N ALA A 92 -11.95 4.27 6.45
CA ALA A 92 -12.57 4.41 5.13
C ALA A 92 -13.92 5.14 5.16
N ASP A 93 -14.55 5.24 6.33
CA ASP A 93 -15.77 5.99 6.58
C ASP A 93 -15.48 7.45 7.00
N ASP A 94 -14.24 7.78 7.38
CA ASP A 94 -13.77 9.14 7.68
C ASP A 94 -13.41 9.92 6.39
N GLU A 95 -14.08 11.05 6.15
CA GLU A 95 -13.92 11.84 4.94
C GLU A 95 -12.51 12.42 4.77
N ALA A 96 -11.86 12.85 5.86
CA ALA A 96 -10.53 13.43 5.79
C ALA A 96 -9.47 12.37 5.44
N LEU A 97 -9.62 11.15 5.98
CA LEU A 97 -8.73 10.03 5.64
C LEU A 97 -8.96 9.52 4.21
N VAL A 98 -10.21 9.55 3.74
CA VAL A 98 -10.53 9.24 2.34
C VAL A 98 -9.94 10.29 1.40
N GLU A 99 -9.90 11.57 1.80
CA GLU A 99 -9.21 12.62 1.04
C GLU A 99 -7.70 12.34 0.93
N GLU A 100 -7.04 11.96 2.02
CA GLU A 100 -5.63 11.54 1.99
C GLU A 100 -5.39 10.39 1.01
N LEU A 101 -6.26 9.37 1.06
CA LEU A 101 -6.18 8.19 0.21
C LEU A 101 -6.42 8.53 -1.27
N HIS A 102 -7.39 9.38 -1.57
CA HIS A 102 -7.65 9.84 -2.94
C HIS A 102 -6.50 10.69 -3.48
N GLY A 103 -5.93 11.58 -2.67
CA GLY A 103 -4.74 12.35 -3.03
C GLY A 103 -3.56 11.44 -3.36
N PHE A 104 -3.30 10.44 -2.50
CA PHE A 104 -2.29 9.41 -2.72
C PHE A 104 -2.50 8.67 -4.05
N TRP A 105 -3.71 8.15 -4.28
CA TRP A 105 -4.01 7.44 -5.53
C TRP A 105 -3.94 8.33 -6.75
N SER A 106 -4.34 9.59 -6.65
CA SER A 106 -4.27 10.56 -7.75
C SER A 106 -2.84 10.74 -8.23
N GLU A 107 -1.88 10.90 -7.30
CA GLU A 107 -0.45 11.02 -7.59
C GLU A 107 0.09 9.77 -8.28
N VAL A 108 -0.13 8.60 -7.68
CA VAL A 108 0.37 7.32 -8.21
C VAL A 108 -0.26 6.99 -9.57
N CYS A 109 -1.57 7.20 -9.73
CA CYS A 109 -2.25 7.01 -11.02
C CYS A 109 -1.75 7.99 -12.08
N SER A 110 -1.42 9.23 -11.71
CA SER A 110 -0.79 10.20 -12.61
C SER A 110 0.57 9.72 -13.08
N ALA A 111 1.38 9.14 -12.18
CA ALA A 111 2.67 8.57 -12.51
C ALA A 111 2.53 7.40 -13.49
N PHE A 112 1.59 6.47 -13.27
CA PHE A 112 1.31 5.38 -14.21
C PHE A 112 0.93 5.89 -15.60
N ARG A 113 0.10 6.93 -15.71
CA ARG A 113 -0.27 7.54 -17.00
C ARG A 113 0.90 8.20 -17.74
N ARG A 114 1.96 8.58 -17.03
CA ARG A 114 3.18 9.18 -17.59
C ARG A 114 4.31 8.16 -17.82
N SER A 115 4.20 6.98 -17.22
CA SER A 115 5.18 5.89 -17.33
C SER A 115 5.14 5.15 -18.67
N GLU A 116 6.07 4.22 -18.82
CA GLU A 116 6.10 3.20 -19.86
C GLU A 116 4.86 2.28 -19.84
N TYR A 117 4.18 2.14 -18.70
CA TYR A 117 3.00 1.28 -18.58
C TYR A 117 1.70 1.93 -19.06
N ARG A 118 1.72 3.18 -19.53
CA ARG A 118 0.50 3.93 -19.91
C ARG A 118 -0.38 3.24 -20.96
N GLN A 119 0.20 2.35 -21.77
CA GLN A 119 -0.52 1.58 -22.80
C GLN A 119 -1.04 0.23 -22.29
N THR A 120 -0.70 -0.20 -21.08
CA THR A 120 -1.21 -1.42 -20.49
C THR A 120 -2.69 -1.22 -20.09
N PRO A 121 -3.62 -2.12 -20.48
CA PRO A 121 -5.05 -1.93 -20.26
C PRO A 121 -5.45 -1.62 -18.80
N VAL A 122 -4.75 -2.22 -17.83
CA VAL A 122 -5.01 -1.99 -16.39
C VAL A 122 -4.69 -0.58 -15.90
N PHE A 123 -3.97 0.22 -16.70
CA PHE A 123 -3.62 1.60 -16.40
C PHE A 123 -4.34 2.63 -17.27
N ALA A 124 -5.29 2.19 -18.12
CA ALA A 124 -6.25 3.10 -18.72
C ALA A 124 -6.99 3.87 -17.63
N THR A 125 -7.28 5.16 -17.84
CA THR A 125 -7.88 6.05 -16.83
C THR A 125 -9.11 5.42 -16.15
N ARG A 126 -10.07 4.91 -16.94
CA ARG A 126 -11.26 4.25 -16.40
C ARG A 126 -10.95 2.97 -15.62
N ALA A 127 -9.92 2.22 -16.02
CA ALA A 127 -9.52 1.00 -15.32
C ALA A 127 -8.89 1.32 -13.97
N LEU A 128 -8.09 2.39 -13.88
CA LEU A 128 -7.54 2.90 -12.63
C LEU A 128 -8.64 3.41 -11.69
N GLU A 129 -9.55 4.23 -12.20
CA GLU A 129 -10.68 4.77 -11.43
C GLU A 129 -11.59 3.65 -10.89
N ALA A 130 -11.93 2.67 -11.73
CA ALA A 130 -12.70 1.52 -11.32
C ALA A 130 -11.96 0.70 -10.26
N PHE A 131 -10.64 0.50 -10.42
CA PHE A 131 -9.83 -0.27 -9.48
C PHE A 131 -9.73 0.42 -8.11
N THR A 132 -9.48 1.73 -8.06
CA THR A 132 -9.42 2.47 -6.78
C THR A 132 -10.79 2.59 -6.12
N GLY A 133 -11.86 2.74 -6.91
CA GLY A 133 -13.24 2.74 -6.40
C GLY A 133 -13.67 1.38 -5.82
N ASP A 134 -13.30 0.29 -6.47
CA ASP A 134 -13.46 -1.07 -5.94
C ASP A 134 -12.69 -1.25 -4.63
N LEU A 135 -11.42 -0.81 -4.58
CA LEU A 135 -10.61 -0.88 -3.36
C LEU A 135 -11.24 -0.12 -2.20
N LEU A 136 -11.73 1.11 -2.41
CA LEU A 136 -12.40 1.86 -1.35
C LEU A 136 -13.67 1.15 -0.87
N THR A 137 -14.46 0.59 -1.80
CA THR A 137 -15.65 -0.22 -1.46
C THR A 137 -15.26 -1.43 -0.59
N ARG A 138 -14.15 -2.08 -0.92
CA ARG A 138 -13.63 -3.23 -0.18
C ARG A 138 -13.07 -2.84 1.19
N PHE A 139 -12.39 -1.70 1.30
CA PHE A 139 -11.93 -1.17 2.60
C PHE A 139 -13.10 -0.81 3.52
N ARG A 140 -14.25 -0.43 2.98
CA ARG A 140 -15.51 -0.19 3.73
C ARG A 140 -16.29 -1.45 4.11
N ASN A 141 -15.81 -2.64 3.75
CA ASN A 141 -16.55 -3.87 3.96
C ASN A 141 -16.76 -4.15 5.48
N PRO A 142 -18.01 -4.09 6.00
CA PRO A 142 -18.28 -4.22 7.43
C PRO A 142 -18.02 -5.62 7.99
N TYR A 143 -17.86 -6.62 7.12
CA TYR A 143 -17.57 -7.98 7.53
C TYR A 143 -16.06 -8.23 7.70
N LEU A 144 -15.22 -7.35 7.15
CA LEU A 144 -13.77 -7.35 7.35
C LEU A 144 -13.45 -6.53 8.60
N LYS A 145 -13.21 -7.20 9.73
CA LYS A 145 -12.71 -6.56 10.95
C LYS A 145 -11.20 -6.37 10.89
N ASP A 146 -10.74 -5.74 9.81
CA ASP A 146 -9.32 -5.53 9.57
C ASP A 146 -8.82 -4.38 10.44
N THR A 147 -7.92 -4.67 11.39
CA THR A 147 -7.47 -3.67 12.36
C THR A 147 -6.36 -2.81 11.78
N VAL A 148 -6.37 -1.53 12.17
CA VAL A 148 -5.31 -0.58 11.84
C VAL A 148 -3.94 -1.13 12.21
N LEU A 149 -3.79 -1.68 13.42
CA LEU A 149 -2.52 -2.26 13.88
C LEU A 149 -2.04 -3.40 12.98
N ARG A 150 -2.93 -4.34 12.60
CA ARG A 150 -2.57 -5.46 11.74
C ARG A 150 -2.14 -4.99 10.35
N VAL A 151 -2.82 -4.00 9.79
CA VAL A 151 -2.52 -3.47 8.47
C VAL A 151 -1.31 -2.55 8.47
N ALA A 152 -1.03 -1.84 9.56
CA ALA A 152 0.09 -0.93 9.70
C ALA A 152 1.39 -1.62 10.14
N ARG A 153 1.32 -2.81 10.77
CA ARG A 153 2.47 -3.58 11.29
C ARG A 153 3.67 -3.69 10.35
N ASP A 154 4.86 -3.83 10.90
CA ASP A 154 6.12 -3.96 10.16
C ASP A 154 6.37 -2.74 9.22
N PRO A 155 6.41 -1.52 9.79
CA PRO A 155 6.66 -0.30 9.03
C PRO A 155 8.07 -0.27 8.43
N LEU A 156 9.05 -0.91 9.07
CA LEU A 156 10.43 -0.96 8.60
C LEU A 156 10.53 -1.58 7.19
N ARG A 157 9.86 -2.71 6.95
CA ARG A 157 9.77 -3.28 5.60
C ARG A 157 8.97 -2.38 4.66
N LYS A 158 7.81 -1.86 5.08
CA LYS A 158 6.92 -1.07 4.20
C LYS A 158 7.48 0.27 3.75
N LEU A 159 8.41 0.82 4.54
CA LEU A 159 9.16 2.03 4.24
C LEU A 159 10.47 1.76 3.48
N SER A 160 10.84 0.51 3.25
CA SER A 160 12.03 0.19 2.46
C SER A 160 11.90 0.72 1.02
N ARG A 161 13.04 1.04 0.40
CA ARG A 161 13.14 1.74 -0.90
C ARG A 161 12.19 1.25 -1.99
N ASN A 162 12.12 -0.07 -2.18
CA ASN A 162 11.37 -0.71 -3.27
C ASN A 162 9.99 -1.22 -2.81
N GLU A 163 9.57 -0.88 -1.61
CA GLU A 163 8.27 -1.28 -1.06
C GLU A 163 7.19 -0.23 -1.30
N ARG A 164 5.98 -0.53 -0.84
CA ARG A 164 4.74 0.14 -1.25
C ARG A 164 4.70 1.66 -1.07
N LEU A 165 5.38 2.24 -0.07
CA LEU A 165 5.31 3.69 0.19
C LEU A 165 6.45 4.45 -0.48
N VAL A 166 7.70 4.15 -0.12
CA VAL A 166 8.86 4.84 -0.70
C VAL A 166 9.03 4.51 -2.17
N GLY A 167 8.73 3.27 -2.59
CA GLY A 167 8.73 2.89 -3.99
C GLY A 167 7.67 3.66 -4.79
N ALA A 168 6.48 3.89 -4.23
CA ALA A 168 5.46 4.71 -4.87
C ALA A 168 5.88 6.18 -4.99
N ALA A 169 6.57 6.73 -3.98
CA ALA A 169 7.10 8.09 -4.01
C ALA A 169 8.16 8.27 -5.10
N LEU A 170 9.14 7.36 -5.14
CA LEU A 170 10.19 7.35 -6.15
C LEU A 170 9.62 7.14 -7.56
N PHE A 171 8.61 6.30 -7.70
CA PHE A 171 7.88 6.12 -8.95
C PHE A 171 7.19 7.41 -9.41
N CYS A 172 6.58 8.17 -8.49
CA CYS A 172 6.03 9.48 -8.80
C CYS A 172 7.10 10.46 -9.29
N GLU A 173 8.21 10.59 -8.57
CA GLU A 173 9.31 11.50 -8.94
C GLU A 173 9.92 11.13 -10.30
N GLN A 174 10.16 9.84 -10.55
CA GLN A 174 10.69 9.31 -11.82
C GLN A 174 9.82 9.71 -13.02
N HIS A 175 8.52 9.88 -12.81
CA HIS A 175 7.55 10.25 -13.86
C HIS A 175 7.04 11.69 -13.73
N GLY A 176 7.79 12.55 -13.02
CA GLY A 176 7.56 13.99 -12.93
C GLY A 176 6.28 14.37 -12.17
N VAL A 177 5.81 13.50 -11.27
CA VAL A 177 4.70 13.78 -10.35
C VAL A 177 5.30 14.09 -8.98
N GLU A 178 4.94 15.24 -8.42
CA GLU A 178 5.32 15.58 -7.05
C GLU A 178 4.55 14.70 -6.04
N PRO A 179 5.22 13.94 -5.16
CA PRO A 179 4.58 13.00 -4.24
C PRO A 179 4.16 13.69 -2.93
N VAL A 180 3.17 14.59 -2.96
CA VAL A 180 2.72 15.34 -1.78
C VAL A 180 1.98 14.44 -0.79
N TYR A 181 0.90 13.79 -1.21
CA TYR A 181 0.11 12.88 -0.37
C TYR A 181 0.88 11.59 -0.07
N VAL A 182 1.66 11.09 -1.02
CA VAL A 182 2.56 9.95 -0.77
C VAL A 182 3.58 10.30 0.33
N SER A 183 4.15 11.51 0.35
CA SER A 183 5.04 11.97 1.44
C SER A 183 4.31 12.07 2.78
N ARG A 184 3.03 12.46 2.78
CA ARG A 184 2.20 12.50 4.01
C ARG A 184 1.91 11.10 4.56
N ALA A 185 1.68 10.13 3.68
CA ALA A 185 1.55 8.72 4.08
C ALA A 185 2.84 8.16 4.70
N ILE A 186 4.00 8.48 4.11
CA ILE A 186 5.32 8.12 4.67
C ILE A 186 5.53 8.80 6.03
N ALA A 187 5.22 10.09 6.14
CA ALA A 187 5.29 10.82 7.40
C ALA A 187 4.38 10.21 8.49
N ALA A 188 3.15 9.82 8.15
CA ALA A 188 2.25 9.14 9.07
C ALA A 188 2.81 7.78 9.52
N ALA A 189 3.47 7.04 8.62
CA ALA A 189 4.14 5.79 8.95
C ALA A 189 5.32 5.96 9.91
N LEU A 190 6.04 7.08 9.84
CA LEU A 190 7.13 7.40 10.78
C LEU A 190 6.61 7.78 12.17
N HIS A 191 5.37 8.24 12.28
CA HIS A 191 4.68 8.47 13.57
C HIS A 191 4.04 7.20 14.15
N PHE A 192 4.02 6.09 13.41
CA PHE A 192 3.48 4.82 13.89
C PHE A 192 4.39 4.23 14.98
N SER A 193 3.82 3.93 16.13
CA SER A 193 4.57 3.61 17.35
C SER A 193 3.85 2.66 18.33
N PRO A 194 3.12 1.60 17.88
CA PRO A 194 2.52 0.67 18.82
C PRO A 194 3.61 -0.10 19.60
N PRO A 195 3.44 -0.34 20.91
CA PRO A 195 4.43 -1.00 21.75
C PRO A 195 4.86 -2.39 21.27
N GLU A 196 3.96 -3.13 20.62
CA GLU A 196 4.18 -4.52 20.21
C GLU A 196 4.88 -4.66 18.85
N ASP A 197 5.14 -3.55 18.13
CA ASP A 197 5.78 -3.59 16.81
C ASP A 197 7.28 -3.25 16.90
N ALA A 198 8.12 -4.28 16.77
CA ALA A 198 9.57 -4.14 16.80
C ALA A 198 10.12 -3.23 15.68
N GLY A 199 9.49 -3.24 14.50
CA GLY A 199 9.89 -2.38 13.38
C GLY A 199 9.59 -0.91 13.65
N ALA A 200 8.45 -0.62 14.27
CA ALA A 200 8.11 0.71 14.75
C ALA A 200 9.08 1.18 15.83
N ALA A 201 9.39 0.35 16.82
CA ALA A 201 10.34 0.67 17.88
C ALA A 201 11.74 1.04 17.34
N ILE A 202 12.24 0.31 16.34
CA ILE A 202 13.52 0.62 15.68
C ILE A 202 13.48 2.01 15.02
N ILE A 203 12.38 2.34 14.32
CA ILE A 203 12.23 3.66 13.69
C ILE A 203 12.18 4.76 14.76
N GLN A 204 11.38 4.58 15.82
CA GLN A 204 11.26 5.56 16.90
C GLN A 204 12.60 5.81 17.59
N GLN A 205 13.36 4.75 17.87
CA GLN A 205 14.71 4.87 18.43
C GLN A 205 15.64 5.65 17.49
N SER A 206 15.65 5.33 16.19
CA SER A 206 16.48 6.03 15.20
C SER A 206 16.11 7.52 15.10
N LEU A 207 14.82 7.85 15.14
CA LEU A 207 14.32 9.24 15.14
C LEU A 207 14.85 10.02 16.34
N GLN A 208 14.83 9.41 17.54
CA GLN A 208 15.31 10.03 18.78
C GLN A 208 16.84 10.21 18.80
N GLU A 209 17.59 9.22 18.30
CA GLU A 209 19.06 9.21 18.38
C GLU A 209 19.73 10.05 17.27
N THR A 210 19.19 10.01 16.06
CA THR A 210 19.87 10.51 14.85
C THR A 210 19.08 11.54 14.05
N GLY A 211 17.82 11.79 14.45
CA GLY A 211 16.90 12.69 13.76
C GLY A 211 16.28 12.10 12.50
N LEU A 212 15.37 12.88 11.91
CA LEU A 212 14.52 12.46 10.80
C LEU A 212 15.29 12.11 9.53
N GLU A 213 16.18 12.99 9.08
CA GLU A 213 16.91 12.79 7.82
C GLU A 213 17.79 11.54 7.86
N THR A 214 18.59 11.37 8.92
CA THR A 214 19.43 10.18 9.08
C THR A 214 18.61 8.89 9.15
N THR A 215 17.46 8.94 9.84
CA THR A 215 16.52 7.81 9.91
C THR A 215 15.98 7.44 8.53
N LEU A 216 15.57 8.43 7.73
CA LEU A 216 15.11 8.20 6.37
C LEU A 216 16.21 7.57 5.52
N VAL A 217 17.39 8.18 5.45
CA VAL A 217 18.53 7.63 4.67
C VAL A 217 18.82 6.18 5.07
N ARG A 218 18.85 5.88 6.38
CA ARG A 218 19.16 4.55 6.91
C ARG A 218 18.13 3.49 6.55
N HIS A 219 16.84 3.80 6.71
CA HIS A 219 15.79 2.78 6.63
C HIS A 219 15.06 2.74 5.29
N THR A 220 15.08 3.84 4.54
CA THR A 220 14.45 3.93 3.22
C THR A 220 15.46 3.88 2.08
N VAL A 221 16.76 3.97 2.37
CA VAL A 221 17.86 4.00 1.38
C VAL A 221 17.62 5.10 0.33
N LEU A 222 17.11 6.25 0.78
CA LEU A 222 17.00 7.44 -0.04
C LEU A 222 18.35 8.16 -0.09
N GLU A 223 18.62 8.84 -1.21
CA GLU A 223 19.81 9.65 -1.33
C GLU A 223 19.75 10.81 -0.33
N PRO A 224 20.82 11.06 0.43
CA PRO A 224 20.90 12.22 1.33
C PRO A 224 20.58 13.52 0.60
N ASN A 225 19.89 14.46 1.26
CA ASN A 225 19.46 15.72 0.67
C ASN A 225 18.56 15.60 -0.59
N SER A 226 17.95 14.44 -0.85
CA SER A 226 16.99 14.31 -1.97
C SER A 226 15.74 15.19 -1.77
N PRO A 227 15.11 15.67 -2.85
CA PRO A 227 13.86 16.42 -2.76
C PRO A 227 12.76 15.67 -1.99
N LEU A 228 12.70 14.34 -2.15
CA LEU A 228 11.77 13.50 -1.41
C LEU A 228 11.98 13.53 0.10
N ILE A 229 13.22 13.50 0.60
CA ILE A 229 13.51 13.65 2.04
C ILE A 229 12.96 14.98 2.55
N ALA A 230 13.16 16.07 1.79
CA ALA A 230 12.64 17.38 2.18
C ALA A 230 11.10 17.41 2.18
N SER A 231 10.44 16.77 1.20
CA SER A 231 8.98 16.65 1.14
C SER A 231 8.41 15.83 2.29
N ILE A 232 9.00 14.68 2.60
CA ILE A 232 8.65 13.87 3.79
C ILE A 232 8.90 14.68 5.07
N GLY A 233 10.01 15.41 5.14
CA GLY A 233 10.34 16.28 6.27
C GLY A 233 9.30 17.35 6.53
N ARG A 234 8.85 18.06 5.49
CA ARG A 234 7.77 19.05 5.62
C ARG A 234 6.47 18.40 6.11
N ALA A 235 6.12 17.23 5.56
CA ALA A 235 4.94 16.49 6.00
C ALA A 235 5.06 16.00 7.45
N PHE A 236 6.21 15.44 7.84
CA PHE A 236 6.44 14.91 9.19
C PHE A 236 6.24 15.97 10.28
N HIS A 237 6.72 17.19 10.05
CA HIS A 237 6.56 18.29 11.01
C HIS A 237 5.18 18.96 10.96
N SER A 238 4.45 18.87 9.83
CA SER A 238 3.07 19.40 9.74
C SER A 238 2.03 18.48 10.37
N LEU A 239 2.34 17.18 10.44
CA LEU A 239 1.59 16.20 11.21
C LEU A 239 1.87 16.41 12.70
N LEU A 240 1.20 17.40 13.32
CA LEU A 240 1.28 17.66 14.76
C LEU A 240 0.94 16.40 15.58
N PRO A 241 1.56 16.20 16.76
CA PRO A 241 1.11 15.17 17.69
C PRO A 241 -0.36 15.43 18.02
N LEU A 242 -1.18 14.41 17.87
CA LEU A 242 -2.59 14.49 18.28
C LEU A 242 -2.60 14.54 19.81
N THR A 243 -3.07 15.67 20.32
CA THR A 243 -3.23 15.96 21.76
C THR A 243 -4.35 15.14 22.35
#